data_AF-A0A0B7C0Y1-F1
#
_entry.id   AF-A0A0B7C0Y1-F1
#
_cell.length_a   1.000
_cell.length_b   1.000
_cell.length_c   1.000
_cell.angle_alpha   90.00
_cell.angle_beta   90.00
_cell.angle_gamma   90.00
#
_symmetry.space_group_name_H-M   'P 1'
#
loop_
_entity.id
_entity.type
_entity.pdbx_description
1 polymer ?
#
loop_
_entity_poly.entity_id
_entity_poly.type
_entity_poly.pdbx_seq_one_letter_code
_entity_poly.pdbx_strand_id
1 'polypeptide(L)' 'ATSTWAFRRKHTVSYLSEVLKSFPSVGIFDRNNECVAFEVGTEYGFCALLHVREEARGHGLASCVVSQLAQKYFQ' A
#
# COMPACT_ATOMS: atom_id res chain seq x y z
N ALA A 1 6.50 -0.26 7.94
CA ALA A 1 6.55 -0.53 6.48
C ALA A 1 7.69 0.20 5.78
N THR A 2 7.77 1.54 5.80
CA THR A 2 8.80 2.27 5.01
C THR A 2 10.24 2.07 5.46
N SER A 3 10.47 1.57 6.68
CA SER A 3 11.80 1.30 7.24
C SER A 3 12.59 0.25 6.47
N THR A 4 11.91 -0.63 5.72
CA THR A 4 12.55 -1.69 4.91
C THR A 4 12.82 -1.28 3.47
N TRP A 5 12.51 -0.04 3.08
CA TRP A 5 12.66 0.41 1.69
C TRP A 5 14.12 0.75 1.37
N ALA A 6 14.73 -0.02 0.46
CA ALA A 6 16.14 0.13 0.05
C ALA A 6 16.49 1.54 -0.44
N PHE A 7 15.54 2.27 -1.03
CA PHE A 7 15.74 3.61 -1.58
C PHE A 7 14.95 4.69 -0.82
N ARG A 8 14.70 4.52 0.47
CA ARG A 8 14.07 5.55 1.31
C ARG A 8 14.88 6.85 1.29
N ARG A 9 14.21 7.99 1.06
CA ARG A 9 14.81 9.33 1.04
C ARG A 9 14.20 10.22 2.13
N LYS A 10 14.78 11.42 2.30
CA LYS A 10 14.42 12.41 3.33
C LYS A 10 12.91 12.67 3.43
N HIS A 11 12.22 12.74 2.30
CA HIS A 11 10.80 13.11 2.23
C HIS A 11 9.84 11.93 2.02
N THR A 12 10.33 10.69 2.04
CA THR A 12 9.47 9.51 1.76
C THR A 12 8.31 9.39 2.74
N VAL A 13 8.54 9.62 4.04
CA VAL A 13 7.48 9.47 5.05
C VAL A 13 6.45 10.61 4.95
N SER A 14 6.90 11.85 4.76
CA SER A 14 5.99 12.98 4.58
C SER A 14 5.17 12.83 3.31
N TYR A 15 5.78 12.42 2.20
CA TYR A 15 5.07 12.15 0.95
C TYR A 15 4.01 11.07 1.13
N LEU A 16 4.36 9.91 1.69
CA LEU A 16 3.39 8.84 1.93
C LEU A 16 2.27 9.26 2.87
N SER A 17 2.57 10.08 3.90
CA SER A 17 1.52 10.58 4.79
C SER A 17 0.52 11.46 4.06
N GLU A 18 0.97 12.31 3.13
CA GLU A 18 0.07 13.15 2.33
C GLU A 18 -0.69 12.34 1.28
N VAL A 19 -0.04 11.36 0.64
CA VAL A 19 -0.68 10.44 -0.30
C VAL A 19 -1.81 9.66 0.38
N LEU A 20 -1.57 9.10 1.56
CA LEU A 20 -2.57 8.32 2.30
C LEU A 20 -3.78 9.16 2.76
N LYS A 21 -3.61 10.48 2.96
CA LYS A 21 -4.71 11.40 3.29
C LYS A 21 -5.51 11.80 2.05
N SER A 22 -4.85 11.84 0.88
CA SER A 22 -5.40 12.47 -0.32
C SER A 22 -5.99 11.46 -1.31
N PHE A 23 -5.50 10.22 -1.31
CA PHE A 23 -5.88 9.22 -2.31
C PHE A 23 -6.37 7.92 -1.67
N PRO A 24 -7.35 7.23 -2.29
CA PRO A 24 -7.77 5.91 -1.87
C PRO A 24 -6.57 4.98 -1.73
N SER A 25 -6.53 4.25 -0.63
CA SER A 25 -5.47 3.30 -0.32
C SER A 25 -6.06 2.07 0.35
N VAL A 26 -5.38 0.93 0.22
CA VAL A 26 -5.80 -0.35 0.82
C VAL A 26 -4.62 -0.95 1.55
N GLY A 27 -4.87 -1.43 2.77
CA GLY A 27 -3.93 -2.20 3.56
C GLY A 27 -4.61 -3.44 4.14
N ILE A 28 -3.90 -4.56 4.15
CA ILE A 28 -4.27 -5.78 4.85
C ILE A 28 -3.46 -5.84 6.14
N PHE A 29 -4.16 -6.08 7.24
CA PHE A 29 -3.59 -6.16 8.58
C PHE A 29 -3.75 -7.58 9.12
N ASP A 30 -2.74 -8.07 9.82
CA ASP A 30 -2.81 -9.36 10.50
C ASP A 30 -3.54 -9.25 11.85
N ARG A 31 -3.59 -10.36 12.59
CA ARG A 31 -4.24 -10.42 13.91
C ARG A 31 -3.55 -9.58 14.98
N ASN A 32 -2.29 -9.21 14.76
CA ASN A 32 -1.50 -8.35 15.64
C ASN A 32 -1.59 -6.87 15.23
N ASN A 33 -2.47 -6.54 14.27
CA ASN A 33 -2.63 -5.21 13.70
C ASN A 33 -1.38 -4.70 12.95
N GLU A 34 -0.54 -5.61 12.45
CA GLU A 34 0.58 -5.27 11.59
C GLU A 34 0.14 -5.24 10.12
N CYS A 35 0.51 -4.18 9.39
CA CYS A 35 0.25 -4.10 7.95
C CYS A 35 1.15 -5.09 7.19
N VAL A 36 0.54 -6.09 6.55
CA VAL A 36 1.25 -7.17 5.83
C VAL A 36 1.25 -7.00 4.32
N ALA A 37 0.28 -6.28 3.78
CA ALA A 37 0.23 -5.91 2.37
C ALA A 37 -0.46 -4.56 2.21
N PHE A 38 -0.04 -3.75 1.23
CA PHE A 38 -0.71 -2.48 0.92
C PHE A 38 -0.47 -2.05 -0.52
N GLU A 39 -1.31 -1.13 -0.98
CA GLU A 39 -1.17 -0.36 -2.21
C GLU A 39 -1.85 0.99 -2.02
N VAL A 40 -1.34 2.01 -2.69
CA VAL A 40 -1.86 3.37 -2.60
C VAL A 40 -2.22 3.91 -3.97
N GLY A 41 -3.27 4.72 -4.03
CA GLY A 41 -3.50 5.63 -5.13
C GLY A 41 -2.47 6.76 -5.13
N THR A 42 -2.29 7.41 -6.27
CA THR A 42 -1.35 8.52 -6.43
C THR A 42 -1.97 9.71 -7.16
N GLU A 43 -1.30 10.85 -7.09
CA GLU A 43 -1.62 12.09 -7.79
C GLU A 43 -1.66 11.98 -9.31
N TYR A 44 -1.08 10.90 -9.86
CA TYR A 44 -1.03 10.65 -11.30
C TYR A 44 -2.20 9.78 -11.81
N GLY A 45 -3.14 9.42 -10.94
CA GLY A 45 -4.32 8.63 -11.32
C GLY A 45 -4.06 7.13 -11.51
N PHE A 46 -2.90 6.62 -11.08
CA PHE A 46 -2.60 5.19 -11.06
C PHE A 46 -2.37 4.67 -9.64
N CYS A 47 -2.58 3.37 -9.46
CA CYS A 47 -2.22 2.64 -8.25
C CYS A 47 -0.72 2.36 -8.23
N ALA A 48 -0.07 2.53 -7.08
CA ALA A 48 1.37 2.40 -6.94
C ALA A 48 1.78 1.83 -5.57
N LEU A 49 3.08 1.54 -5.48
CA LEU A 49 3.74 1.12 -4.24
C LEU A 49 3.16 -0.17 -3.64
N LEU A 50 2.61 -1.05 -4.51
CA LEU A 50 2.15 -2.37 -4.11
C LEU A 50 3.28 -3.14 -3.42
N HIS A 51 3.03 -3.57 -2.20
CA HIS A 51 4.00 -4.32 -1.42
C HIS A 51 3.31 -5.40 -0.59
N VAL A 52 3.94 -6.57 -0.52
CA VAL A 52 3.59 -7.67 0.37
C VAL A 52 4.85 -8.07 1.12
N ARG A 53 4.76 -8.10 2.47
CA ARG A 53 5.82 -8.58 3.35
C ARG A 53 6.22 -10.00 2.96
N GLU A 54 7.52 -10.30 3.03
CA GLU A 54 8.10 -11.54 2.46
C GLU A 54 7.45 -12.80 3.03
N GLU A 55 7.27 -12.80 4.35
CA GLU A 55 6.62 -13.84 5.14
C GLU A 55 5.14 -14.07 4.78
N ALA A 56 4.49 -13.13 4.10
CA ALA A 56 3.07 -13.19 3.73
C ALA A 56 2.86 -13.39 2.21
N ARG A 57 3.92 -13.60 1.43
CA ARG A 57 3.84 -13.84 -0.02
C ARG A 57 3.29 -15.24 -0.33
N GLY A 58 2.80 -15.43 -1.56
CA GLY A 58 2.25 -16.72 -2.01
C GLY A 58 0.80 -16.98 -1.59
N HIS A 59 0.17 -16.10 -0.82
CA HIS A 59 -1.21 -16.23 -0.34
C HIS A 59 -2.25 -15.41 -1.13
N GLY A 60 -1.87 -14.84 -2.29
CA GLY A 60 -2.78 -14.04 -3.12
C GLY A 60 -3.09 -12.64 -2.57
N LEU A 61 -2.39 -12.18 -1.52
CA LEU A 61 -2.63 -10.88 -0.89
C LEU A 61 -2.49 -9.70 -1.85
N ALA A 62 -1.54 -9.76 -2.79
CA ALA A 62 -1.36 -8.75 -3.82
C ALA A 62 -2.64 -8.58 -4.67
N SER A 63 -3.20 -9.67 -5.17
CA SER A 63 -4.43 -9.65 -5.97
C SER A 63 -5.62 -9.11 -5.17
N CYS A 64 -5.70 -9.45 -3.88
CA CYS A 64 -6.72 -8.92 -2.98
C CYS A 64 -6.62 -7.40 -2.85
N VAL A 65 -5.43 -6.88 -2.53
CA VAL A 65 -5.17 -5.44 -2.40
C VAL A 65 -5.52 -4.69 -3.68
N VAL A 66 -5.00 -5.13 -4.83
CA VAL A 66 -5.23 -4.48 -6.13
C VAL A 66 -6.72 -4.46 -6.48
N SER A 67 -7.41 -5.58 -6.30
CA SER A 67 -8.84 -5.68 -6.62
C SER A 67 -9.68 -4.75 -5.74
N GLN A 68 -9.37 -4.69 -4.45
CA GLN A 68 -10.05 -3.82 -3.49
C GLN A 68 -9.78 -2.34 -3.78
N LEU A 69 -8.54 -1.99 -4.13
CA LEU A 69 -8.20 -0.61 -4.47
C LEU A 69 -8.86 -0.18 -5.78
N ALA A 70 -8.85 -1.03 -6.81
CA ALA A 70 -9.54 -0.77 -8.07
C ALA A 70 -11.05 -0.53 -7.84
N GLN A 71 -11.70 -1.35 -7.00
CA GLN A 71 -13.11 -1.14 -6.66
C GLN A 71 -13.37 0.24 -6.06
N LYS A 72 -12.50 0.75 -5.17
CA LYS A 72 -12.65 2.09 -4.58
C LYS A 72 -12.58 3.25 -5.58
N TYR A 73 -12.02 3.04 -6.77
CA TYR A 73 -11.94 4.07 -7.81
C TYR A 73 -13.15 4.08 -8.75
N PHE A 74 -13.89 2.98 -8.83
CA PHE A 74 -15.01 2.81 -9.78
C PHE A 74 -16.38 2.59 -9.08
N GLN A 75 -16.41 2.68 -7.75
CA GLN A 75 -17.62 2.73 -6.91
C GLN A 75 -17.86 4.16 -6.43
#